data_AF-A0A8H5GHD3-F1
#
_entry.id   AF-A0A8H5GHD3-F1
#
_cell.length_a   1.000
_cell.length_b   1.000
_cell.length_c   1.000
_cell.angle_alpha   90.00
_cell.angle_beta   90.00
_cell.angle_gamma   90.00
#
_symmetry.space_group_name_H-M   'P 1'
#
loop_
_entity.id
_entity.type
_entity.pdbx_description
1 polymer ?
#
loop_
_entity_poly.entity_id
_entity_poly.type
_entity_poly.pdbx_seq_one_letter_code
_entity_poly.pdbx_strand_id
1 'polypeptide(L)'
;MSSLRRTAHTAINAFVAAVGRLDKSLSPNDTLAKLSKHNWRLSDAVYIFHILLASFWLTIMTAPPFPYKLLIPILYAIALLVPFTSQFFIPATPVFTWLITFYSNGFIPLEYRPNPSVSLLPTLETVLYGANISDILTRFTHPILDIIAWIPYGVGHYAVPFIVAAFLWLFRPKEALHFWSRTFGYMFLTGVIVQILFPCAAPWYELIYGLTPANYGVRGSPGGLIRIDSLFHTHGYTTAFGNSPLVFGAFPSLHSGAATLEALSVSHFFPHTTRWVWAYAGILYWATMYMTHHYLIDVVGGACLATTCFFLFMPEELKSTAAATSPPGTNLALLSSVGASQANGNNLPAYRLGAQRSKYEIYDLEAPRDKQRNGSSRQGGGKGSGRGIMADAAEEFELAESEDDEGGMDGAGDEEQDIGYRPPARKAGGKKGAEQTSATTANGNGHRHTASIARLIRGPDAGGSVDHGEEGWRSPMSAGFVFPQRSGKGKEVDK
;
A
#
# COMPACT_ATOMS: atom_id res chain seq x y z
N MET A 1 18.23 -22.59 -15.26
CA MET A 1 19.13 -22.37 -14.09
C MET A 1 20.01 -21.11 -14.20
N SER A 2 20.59 -20.81 -15.37
CA SER A 2 21.46 -19.62 -15.58
C SER A 2 20.82 -18.28 -15.17
N SER A 3 19.58 -18.03 -15.58
CA SER A 3 18.84 -16.79 -15.26
C SER A 3 18.64 -16.59 -13.75
N LEU A 4 18.13 -17.60 -13.02
CA LEU A 4 17.96 -17.53 -11.56
C LEU A 4 19.26 -17.18 -10.82
N ARG A 5 20.38 -17.78 -11.24
CA ARG A 5 21.71 -17.48 -10.70
C ARG A 5 22.16 -16.04 -11.01
N ARG A 6 21.86 -15.53 -12.22
CA ARG A 6 22.12 -14.14 -12.62
C ARG A 6 21.34 -13.16 -11.73
N THR A 7 20.03 -13.37 -11.55
CA THR A 7 19.17 -12.56 -10.68
C THR A 7 19.63 -12.58 -9.23
N ALA A 8 19.99 -13.75 -8.69
CA ALA A 8 20.52 -13.87 -7.33
C ALA A 8 21.83 -13.10 -7.16
N HIS A 9 22.78 -13.19 -8.11
CA HIS A 9 24.01 -12.40 -8.07
C HIS A 9 23.74 -10.89 -8.14
N THR A 10 22.80 -10.42 -8.97
CA THR A 10 22.41 -9.01 -9.02
C THR A 10 21.85 -8.52 -7.69
N ALA A 11 20.95 -9.29 -7.07
CA ALA A 11 20.36 -8.94 -5.77
C ALA A 11 21.42 -8.91 -4.65
N ILE A 12 22.32 -9.89 -4.60
CA ILE A 12 23.42 -9.94 -3.62
C ILE A 12 24.35 -8.73 -3.80
N ASN A 13 24.77 -8.41 -5.02
CA ASN A 13 25.65 -7.27 -5.29
C ASN A 13 24.97 -5.94 -4.93
N ALA A 14 23.69 -5.77 -5.28
CA ALA A 14 22.91 -4.59 -4.89
C ALA A 14 22.81 -4.44 -3.37
N PHE A 15 22.60 -5.54 -2.64
CA PHE A 15 22.56 -5.56 -1.18
C PHE A 15 23.92 -5.20 -0.55
N VAL A 16 25.02 -5.81 -1.01
CA VAL A 16 26.37 -5.50 -0.54
C VAL A 16 26.69 -4.01 -0.76
N ALA A 17 26.40 -3.48 -1.95
CA ALA A 17 26.58 -2.06 -2.25
C ALA A 17 25.68 -1.16 -1.38
N ALA A 18 24.42 -1.57 -1.12
CA ALA A 18 23.51 -0.81 -0.27
C ALA A 18 23.95 -0.75 1.20
N VAL A 19 24.43 -1.85 1.77
CA VAL A 19 25.07 -1.89 3.10
C VAL A 19 26.37 -1.09 3.10
N GLY A 20 27.14 -1.13 2.01
CA GLY A 20 28.34 -0.31 1.81
C GLY A 20 28.06 1.19 2.00
N ARG A 21 26.99 1.69 1.36
CA ARG A 21 26.58 3.11 1.36
C ARG A 21 26.01 3.65 2.68
N LEU A 22 25.63 2.80 3.65
CA LEU A 22 25.06 3.27 4.92
C LEU A 22 26.08 4.08 5.73
N ASP A 23 25.63 5.19 6.34
CA ASP A 23 26.37 5.86 7.42
C ASP A 23 26.42 4.90 8.62
N LYS A 24 27.63 4.52 9.04
CA LYS A 24 27.87 3.54 10.12
C LYS A 24 28.28 4.21 11.43
N SER A 25 28.27 5.54 11.49
CA SER A 25 28.66 6.25 12.71
C SER A 25 27.64 6.05 13.82
N LEU A 26 28.15 5.72 15.01
CA LEU A 26 27.39 5.66 16.25
C LEU A 26 27.59 6.92 17.12
N SER A 27 28.35 7.91 16.64
CA SER A 27 28.71 9.14 17.35
C SER A 27 27.59 10.18 17.28
N PRO A 28 26.93 10.57 18.40
CA PRO A 28 25.95 11.66 18.38
C PRO A 28 26.55 13.01 17.99
N ASN A 29 27.85 13.19 18.22
CA ASN A 29 28.57 14.43 17.87
C ASN A 29 28.52 14.71 16.37
N ASP A 30 28.44 13.69 15.52
CA ASP A 30 28.38 13.86 14.06
C ASP A 30 27.03 14.44 13.66
N THR A 31 25.94 14.00 14.28
CA THR A 31 24.59 14.57 14.10
C THR A 31 24.53 15.99 14.65
N LEU A 32 25.08 16.24 15.84
CA LEU A 32 25.12 17.57 16.43
C LEU A 32 25.93 18.56 15.57
N ALA A 33 27.06 18.13 14.99
CA ALA A 33 27.88 18.93 14.08
C ALA A 33 27.26 19.12 12.68
N LYS A 34 26.43 18.16 12.21
CA LYS A 34 25.58 18.34 11.03
C LYS A 34 24.49 19.38 11.32
N LEU A 35 23.81 19.28 12.47
CA LEU A 35 22.73 20.19 12.89
C LEU A 35 23.22 21.62 13.17
N SER A 36 24.37 21.80 13.80
CA SER A 36 24.95 23.13 14.07
C SER A 36 25.39 23.88 12.82
N LYS A 37 25.51 23.18 11.68
CA LYS A 37 25.83 23.73 10.36
C LYS A 37 24.61 23.79 9.44
N HIS A 38 23.42 23.42 9.92
CA HIS A 38 22.20 23.41 9.13
C HIS A 38 21.70 24.84 8.89
N ASN A 39 21.48 25.18 7.62
CA ASN A 39 20.88 26.45 7.23
C ASN A 39 19.36 26.29 7.24
N TRP A 40 18.73 26.69 8.34
CA TRP A 40 17.28 26.60 8.56
C TRP A 40 16.48 27.28 7.44
N ARG A 41 15.43 26.59 6.97
CA ARG A 41 14.49 27.05 5.93
C ARG A 41 13.06 26.95 6.46
N LEU A 42 12.13 27.67 5.81
CA LEU A 42 10.70 27.60 6.17
C LEU A 42 10.14 26.17 6.07
N SER A 43 10.69 25.33 5.19
CA SER A 43 10.35 23.90 5.10
C SER A 43 10.62 23.11 6.39
N ASP A 44 11.57 23.55 7.22
CA ASP A 44 11.92 22.88 8.48
C ASP A 44 10.88 23.13 9.58
N ALA A 45 9.95 24.08 9.39
CA ALA A 45 8.79 24.25 10.27
C ALA A 45 7.92 22.98 10.36
N VAL A 46 8.06 22.05 9.40
CA VAL A 46 7.41 20.75 9.45
C VAL A 46 7.84 19.91 10.66
N TYR A 47 9.06 20.09 11.19
CA TYR A 47 9.47 19.42 12.44
C TYR A 47 8.71 19.97 13.65
N ILE A 48 8.37 21.26 13.66
CA ILE A 48 7.53 21.88 14.70
C ILE A 48 6.12 21.26 14.65
N PHE A 49 5.55 21.10 13.46
CA PHE A 49 4.26 20.40 13.28
C PHE A 49 4.29 18.98 13.87
N HIS A 50 5.30 18.17 13.53
CA HIS A 50 5.43 16.81 14.09
C HIS A 50 5.58 16.81 15.62
N ILE A 51 6.38 17.73 16.18
CA ILE A 51 6.57 17.85 17.64
C ILE A 51 5.26 18.22 18.34
N LEU A 52 4.52 19.22 17.82
CA LEU A 52 3.23 19.63 18.39
C LEU A 52 2.19 18.51 18.31
N LEU A 53 2.09 17.83 17.17
CA LEU A 53 1.13 16.75 16.96
C LEU A 53 1.46 15.52 17.82
N ALA A 54 2.73 15.12 17.90
CA ALA A 54 3.16 14.04 18.79
C ALA A 54 2.96 14.40 20.26
N SER A 55 3.21 15.65 20.66
CA SER A 55 2.95 16.12 22.03
C SER A 55 1.46 16.04 22.37
N PHE A 56 0.58 16.51 21.48
CA PHE A 56 -0.87 16.39 21.64
C PHE A 56 -1.30 14.93 21.84
N TRP A 57 -0.87 14.01 20.97
CA TRP A 57 -1.21 12.59 21.11
C TRP A 57 -0.66 11.97 22.39
N LEU A 58 0.58 12.30 22.79
CA LEU A 58 1.17 11.84 24.04
C LEU A 58 0.46 12.38 25.29
N THR A 59 -0.16 13.57 25.25
CA THR A 59 -0.94 14.05 26.41
C THR A 59 -2.17 13.19 26.65
N ILE A 60 -2.99 12.94 25.62
CA ILE A 60 -4.24 12.17 25.76
C ILE A 60 -4.03 10.66 25.90
N MET A 61 -2.89 10.13 25.46
CA MET A 61 -2.55 8.70 25.55
C MET A 61 -2.64 8.16 26.98
N THR A 62 -3.55 7.23 27.26
CA THR A 62 -3.72 6.62 28.60
C THR A 62 -2.93 5.32 28.77
N ALA A 63 -2.69 4.59 27.68
CA ALA A 63 -1.84 3.41 27.64
C ALA A 63 -0.73 3.59 26.59
N PRO A 64 0.56 3.33 26.92
CA PRO A 64 1.08 3.15 28.27
C PRO A 64 0.87 4.41 29.15
N PRO A 65 0.70 4.26 30.48
CA PRO A 65 0.47 5.41 31.36
C PRO A 65 1.75 6.23 31.57
N PHE A 66 1.61 7.41 32.17
CA PHE A 66 2.76 8.18 32.65
C PHE A 66 3.44 7.45 33.82
N PRO A 67 4.79 7.42 33.92
CA PRO A 67 5.78 8.05 33.04
C PRO A 67 6.17 7.19 31.82
N TYR A 68 5.74 5.94 31.71
CA TYR A 68 6.19 4.99 30.67
C TYR A 68 5.99 5.49 29.24
N LYS A 69 4.93 6.26 28.93
CA LYS A 69 4.77 6.90 27.60
C LYS A 69 5.89 7.85 27.20
N LEU A 70 6.69 8.37 28.14
CA LEU A 70 7.87 9.18 27.83
C LEU A 70 8.99 8.37 27.13
N LEU A 71 8.96 7.03 27.19
CA LEU A 71 9.91 6.20 26.44
C LEU A 71 9.76 6.41 24.93
N ILE A 72 8.57 6.75 24.43
CA ILE A 72 8.32 7.00 22.99
C ILE A 72 9.18 8.16 22.48
N PRO A 73 9.07 9.41 22.99
CA PRO A 73 9.92 10.51 22.54
C PRO A 73 11.39 10.34 22.92
N ILE A 74 11.72 9.68 24.03
CA ILE A 74 13.13 9.43 24.43
C ILE A 74 13.82 8.50 23.43
N LEU A 75 13.22 7.34 23.12
CA LEU A 75 13.79 6.39 22.15
C LEU A 75 13.83 7.00 20.74
N TYR A 76 12.82 7.79 20.37
CA TYR A 76 12.83 8.51 19.10
C TYR A 76 13.96 9.54 19.02
N ALA A 77 14.18 10.34 20.07
CA ALA A 77 15.28 11.30 20.13
C ALA A 77 16.65 10.62 20.06
N ILE A 78 16.84 9.47 20.73
CA ILE A 78 18.07 8.66 20.62
C ILE A 78 18.27 8.18 19.18
N ALA A 79 17.21 7.67 18.53
CA ALA A 79 17.27 7.22 17.14
C ALA A 79 17.57 8.36 16.14
N LEU A 80 17.17 9.60 16.44
CA LEU A 80 17.54 10.78 15.65
C LEU A 80 18.97 11.27 15.92
N LEU A 81 19.49 11.10 17.13
CA LEU A 81 20.85 11.52 17.49
C LEU A 81 21.93 10.62 16.89
N VAL A 82 21.70 9.31 16.79
CA VAL A 82 22.68 8.35 16.27
C VAL A 82 22.65 8.32 14.73
N PRO A 83 23.74 8.65 14.00
CA PRO A 83 23.74 8.71 12.54
C PRO A 83 23.28 7.43 11.84
N PHE A 84 23.71 6.26 12.36
CA PHE A 84 23.32 4.95 11.85
C PHE A 84 21.80 4.73 11.79
N THR A 85 21.04 5.24 12.78
CA THR A 85 19.57 5.14 12.80
C THR A 85 18.89 6.35 12.16
N SER A 86 19.44 7.55 12.33
CA SER A 86 18.77 8.79 11.90
C SER A 86 18.60 8.90 10.39
N GLN A 87 19.49 8.27 9.60
CA GLN A 87 19.34 8.14 8.15
C GLN A 87 18.04 7.43 7.71
N PHE A 88 17.43 6.62 8.59
CA PHE A 88 16.13 5.99 8.37
C PHE A 88 14.99 6.71 9.11
N PHE A 89 15.23 7.12 10.36
CA PHE A 89 14.21 7.71 11.22
C PHE A 89 13.79 9.13 10.79
N ILE A 90 14.70 9.93 10.22
CA ILE A 90 14.38 11.27 9.71
C ILE A 90 13.41 11.17 8.51
N PRO A 91 13.71 10.43 7.41
CA PRO A 91 12.76 10.26 6.31
C PRO A 91 11.43 9.60 6.71
N ALA A 92 11.44 8.73 7.72
CA ALA A 92 10.26 8.03 8.23
C ALA A 92 9.46 8.83 9.28
N THR A 93 9.84 10.07 9.64
CA THR A 93 9.12 10.92 10.61
C THR A 93 7.61 11.00 10.34
N PRO A 94 7.13 11.17 9.09
CA PRO A 94 5.68 11.20 8.82
C PRO A 94 4.99 9.86 9.09
N VAL A 95 5.68 8.72 8.88
CA VAL A 95 5.15 7.38 9.17
C VAL A 95 5.00 7.18 10.68
N PHE A 96 6.01 7.54 11.48
CA PHE A 96 5.88 7.48 12.95
C PHE A 96 4.81 8.42 13.49
N THR A 97 4.63 9.58 12.86
CA THR A 97 3.59 10.55 13.22
C THR A 97 2.19 10.01 12.88
N TRP A 98 2.02 9.34 11.74
CA TRP A 98 0.80 8.59 11.44
C TRP A 98 0.55 7.48 12.47
N LEU A 99 1.56 6.65 12.81
CA LEU A 99 1.39 5.54 13.76
C LEU A 99 0.96 6.02 15.15
N ILE A 100 1.56 7.09 15.69
CA ILE A 100 1.14 7.65 16.97
C ILE A 100 -0.25 8.29 16.89
N THR A 101 -0.60 8.93 15.76
CA THR A 101 -1.95 9.46 15.51
C THR A 101 -2.98 8.33 15.51
N PHE A 102 -2.77 7.28 14.72
CA PHE A 102 -3.67 6.14 14.58
C PHE A 102 -3.87 5.41 15.90
N TYR A 103 -2.80 5.11 16.64
CA TYR A 103 -2.89 4.48 17.94
C TYR A 103 -3.61 5.38 18.96
N SER A 104 -3.20 6.66 19.05
CA SER A 104 -3.67 7.55 20.11
C SER A 104 -5.09 8.07 19.89
N ASN A 105 -5.63 7.98 18.67
CA ASN A 105 -7.03 8.32 18.41
C ASN A 105 -8.01 7.55 19.31
N GLY A 106 -7.66 6.32 19.73
CA GLY A 106 -8.48 5.51 20.64
C GLY A 106 -8.80 6.22 21.96
N PHE A 107 -7.91 7.12 22.42
CA PHE A 107 -8.04 7.83 23.70
C PHE A 107 -8.76 9.17 23.61
N ILE A 108 -9.29 9.57 22.44
CA ILE A 108 -10.10 10.79 22.31
C ILE A 108 -11.40 10.61 23.14
N PRO A 109 -11.67 11.49 24.13
CA PRO A 109 -12.89 11.44 24.93
C PRO A 109 -14.16 11.56 24.08
N LEU A 110 -15.25 10.91 24.51
CA LEU A 110 -16.46 10.76 23.71
C LEU A 110 -17.11 12.10 23.33
N GLU A 111 -17.05 13.09 24.23
CA GLU A 111 -17.56 14.44 24.05
C GLU A 111 -16.87 15.25 22.94
N TYR A 112 -15.66 14.83 22.51
CA TYR A 112 -14.92 15.43 21.40
C TYR A 112 -15.02 14.63 20.10
N ARG A 113 -15.65 13.45 20.09
CA ARG A 113 -15.75 12.62 18.89
C ARG A 113 -16.96 13.03 18.03
N PRO A 114 -16.79 13.26 16.72
CA PRO A 114 -17.93 13.47 15.83
C PRO A 114 -18.83 12.23 15.74
N ASN A 115 -20.13 12.43 15.53
CA ASN A 115 -21.07 11.32 15.30
C ASN A 115 -20.73 10.59 13.99
N PRO A 116 -20.55 9.25 13.99
CA PRO A 116 -20.24 8.50 12.77
C PRO A 116 -21.39 8.53 11.77
N SER A 117 -21.07 8.84 10.52
CA SER A 117 -22.04 8.79 9.42
C SER A 117 -22.26 7.36 8.95
N VAL A 118 -23.50 6.88 9.10
CA VAL A 118 -23.92 5.53 8.66
C VAL A 118 -24.60 5.53 7.29
N SER A 119 -25.07 6.68 6.82
CA SER A 119 -25.86 6.80 5.58
C SER A 119 -25.12 7.45 4.43
N LEU A 120 -24.08 8.26 4.67
CA LEU A 120 -23.45 9.07 3.63
C LEU A 120 -22.81 8.22 2.52
N LEU A 121 -21.93 7.28 2.86
CA LEU A 121 -21.23 6.47 1.85
C LEU A 121 -22.19 5.59 1.03
N PRO A 122 -23.15 4.84 1.63
CA PRO A 122 -24.18 4.13 0.85
C PRO A 122 -25.00 5.06 -0.05
N THR A 123 -25.34 6.27 0.43
CA THR A 123 -26.10 7.26 -0.34
C THR A 123 -25.29 7.78 -1.52
N LEU A 124 -24.02 8.14 -1.32
CA LEU A 124 -23.13 8.58 -2.39
C LEU A 124 -22.87 7.48 -3.41
N GLU A 125 -22.68 6.22 -2.99
CA GLU A 125 -22.52 5.10 -3.91
C GLU A 125 -23.78 4.90 -4.77
N THR A 126 -24.96 4.94 -4.15
CA THR A 126 -26.25 4.84 -4.85
C THR A 126 -26.48 6.01 -5.82
N VAL A 127 -26.15 7.25 -5.43
CA VAL A 127 -26.34 8.45 -6.27
C VAL A 127 -25.35 8.52 -7.42
N LEU A 128 -24.09 8.14 -7.22
CA LEU A 128 -23.02 8.28 -8.21
C LEU A 128 -22.94 7.09 -9.18
N TYR A 129 -23.24 5.88 -8.72
CA TYR A 129 -23.10 4.65 -9.52
C TYR A 129 -24.41 3.92 -9.78
N GLY A 130 -25.54 4.40 -9.25
CA GLY A 130 -26.88 3.83 -9.47
C GLY A 130 -27.15 2.51 -8.73
N ALA A 131 -26.22 2.04 -7.90
CA ALA A 131 -26.34 0.81 -7.12
C ALA A 131 -25.42 0.84 -5.90
N ASN A 132 -25.75 0.04 -4.87
CA ASN A 132 -24.82 -0.36 -3.81
C ASN A 132 -24.00 -1.55 -4.35
N ILE A 133 -22.91 -1.24 -5.06
CA ILE A 133 -21.96 -2.18 -5.65
C ILE A 133 -21.36 -3.07 -4.56
N SER A 134 -21.12 -2.51 -3.39
CA SER A 134 -20.59 -3.22 -2.22
C SER A 134 -21.54 -4.34 -1.79
N ASP A 135 -22.84 -4.06 -1.61
CA ASP A 135 -23.87 -5.07 -1.36
C ASP A 135 -23.94 -6.12 -2.48
N ILE A 136 -23.90 -5.73 -3.77
CA ILE A 136 -23.89 -6.67 -4.90
C ILE A 136 -22.71 -7.66 -4.80
N LEU A 137 -21.48 -7.17 -4.57
CA LEU A 137 -20.29 -8.00 -4.48
C LEU A 137 -20.37 -9.00 -3.32
N THR A 138 -20.99 -8.63 -2.20
CA THR A 138 -21.12 -9.50 -1.01
C THR A 138 -22.12 -10.64 -1.17
N ARG A 139 -22.97 -10.60 -2.20
CA ARG A 139 -23.93 -11.67 -2.50
C ARG A 139 -23.28 -12.88 -3.21
N PHE A 140 -22.08 -12.71 -3.76
CA PHE A 140 -21.38 -13.71 -4.58
C PHE A 140 -20.04 -14.15 -3.96
N THR A 141 -20.07 -14.72 -2.75
CA THR A 141 -18.86 -15.19 -2.07
C THR A 141 -18.52 -16.64 -2.39
N HIS A 142 -17.24 -16.96 -2.55
CA HIS A 142 -16.76 -18.32 -2.78
C HIS A 142 -15.38 -18.53 -2.11
N PRO A 143 -15.03 -19.69 -1.54
CA PRO A 143 -13.75 -19.90 -0.84
C PRO A 143 -12.50 -19.59 -1.68
N ILE A 144 -12.54 -19.81 -3.00
CA ILE A 144 -11.44 -19.43 -3.90
C ILE A 144 -11.32 -17.90 -4.01
N LEU A 145 -12.45 -17.19 -4.11
CA LEU A 145 -12.48 -15.72 -4.13
C LEU A 145 -12.06 -15.15 -2.77
N ASP A 146 -12.39 -15.82 -1.67
CA ASP A 146 -11.93 -15.47 -0.33
C ASP A 146 -10.39 -15.51 -0.25
N ILE A 147 -9.74 -16.56 -0.75
CA ILE A 147 -8.27 -16.63 -0.82
C ILE A 147 -7.68 -15.57 -1.77
N ILE A 148 -8.26 -15.36 -2.95
CA ILE A 148 -7.78 -14.36 -3.93
C ILE A 148 -7.87 -12.94 -3.36
N ALA A 149 -8.92 -12.62 -2.61
CA ALA A 149 -9.05 -11.35 -1.90
C ALA A 149 -8.12 -11.27 -0.69
N TRP A 150 -7.99 -12.34 0.09
CA TRP A 150 -7.21 -12.39 1.31
C TRP A 150 -5.70 -12.22 1.10
N ILE A 151 -5.12 -12.73 0.01
CA ILE A 151 -3.68 -12.58 -0.25
C ILE A 151 -3.27 -11.09 -0.31
N PRO A 152 -3.85 -10.21 -1.16
CA PRO A 152 -3.52 -8.78 -1.17
C PRO A 152 -4.11 -8.03 0.05
N TYR A 153 -5.37 -8.28 0.42
CA TYR A 153 -6.07 -7.48 1.43
C TYR A 153 -5.84 -7.93 2.89
N GLY A 154 -5.53 -9.20 3.14
CA GLY A 154 -5.27 -9.71 4.49
C GLY A 154 -3.79 -9.81 4.85
N VAL A 155 -2.90 -9.89 3.85
CA VAL A 155 -1.45 -10.08 4.04
C VAL A 155 -0.63 -9.03 3.26
N GLY A 156 -0.94 -8.84 1.97
CA GLY A 156 -0.17 -8.02 1.04
C GLY A 156 0.01 -6.58 1.50
N HIS A 157 -1.08 -5.86 1.81
CA HIS A 157 -1.04 -4.45 2.21
C HIS A 157 -0.20 -4.17 3.47
N TYR A 158 0.06 -5.16 4.33
CA TYR A 158 1.00 -5.01 5.46
C TYR A 158 2.47 -5.16 5.03
N ALA A 159 2.76 -6.00 4.04
CA ALA A 159 4.13 -6.35 3.64
C ALA A 159 4.65 -5.52 2.45
N VAL A 160 3.79 -5.25 1.46
CA VAL A 160 4.15 -4.57 0.20
C VAL A 160 4.76 -3.18 0.42
N PRO A 161 4.32 -2.33 1.38
CA PRO A 161 4.97 -1.03 1.61
C PRO A 161 6.46 -1.15 1.99
N PHE A 162 6.81 -2.19 2.74
CA PHE A 162 8.20 -2.47 3.12
C PHE A 162 9.00 -3.11 1.97
N ILE A 163 8.36 -3.94 1.15
CA ILE A 163 8.97 -4.50 -0.06
C ILE A 163 9.30 -3.36 -1.04
N VAL A 164 8.37 -2.43 -1.29
CA VAL A 164 8.62 -1.25 -2.13
C VAL A 164 9.77 -0.42 -1.57
N ALA A 165 9.78 -0.12 -0.27
CA ALA A 165 10.88 0.59 0.38
C ALA A 165 12.24 -0.13 0.21
N ALA A 166 12.28 -1.46 0.39
CA ALA A 166 13.49 -2.26 0.22
C ALA A 166 14.00 -2.25 -1.23
N PHE A 167 13.11 -2.39 -2.23
CA PHE A 167 13.48 -2.31 -3.64
C PHE A 167 13.99 -0.91 -4.03
N LEU A 168 13.38 0.16 -3.51
CA LEU A 168 13.89 1.52 -3.71
C LEU A 168 15.28 1.71 -3.09
N TRP A 169 15.51 1.21 -1.87
CA TRP A 169 16.82 1.28 -1.20
C TRP A 169 17.93 0.51 -1.96
N LEU A 170 17.59 -0.65 -2.53
CA LEU A 170 18.53 -1.50 -3.25
C LEU A 170 18.87 -0.97 -4.65
N PHE A 171 17.87 -0.49 -5.40
CA PHE A 171 17.98 -0.28 -6.84
C PHE A 171 17.80 1.17 -7.31
N ARG A 172 17.49 2.12 -6.43
CA ARG A 172 17.22 3.52 -6.79
C ARG A 172 18.03 4.53 -5.95
N PRO A 173 18.07 5.81 -6.34
CA PRO A 173 18.71 6.85 -5.54
C PRO A 173 18.01 6.99 -4.18
N LYS A 174 18.74 7.41 -3.15
CA LYS A 174 18.20 7.58 -1.78
C LYS A 174 17.00 8.53 -1.74
N GLU A 175 16.97 9.50 -2.64
CA GLU A 175 15.90 10.46 -2.85
C GLU A 175 14.56 9.76 -3.15
N ALA A 176 14.57 8.63 -3.87
CA ALA A 176 13.36 7.86 -4.18
C ALA A 176 12.78 7.17 -2.93
N LEU A 177 13.65 6.62 -2.07
CA LEU A 177 13.24 6.09 -0.76
C LEU A 177 12.73 7.20 0.16
N HIS A 178 13.40 8.36 0.20
CA HIS A 178 12.97 9.50 1.01
C HIS A 178 11.60 10.04 0.54
N PHE A 179 11.40 10.14 -0.77
CA PHE A 179 10.10 10.47 -1.37
C PHE A 179 9.04 9.46 -0.95
N TRP A 180 9.30 8.16 -1.14
CA TRP A 180 8.38 7.08 -0.76
C TRP A 180 7.96 7.17 0.72
N SER A 181 8.92 7.18 1.65
CA SER A 181 8.63 7.23 3.09
C SER A 181 7.85 8.48 3.50
N ARG A 182 8.19 9.64 2.92
CA ARG A 182 7.52 10.91 3.18
C ARG A 182 6.09 10.91 2.66
N THR A 183 5.90 10.52 1.39
CA THR A 183 4.60 10.52 0.71
C THR A 183 3.65 9.51 1.32
N PHE A 184 4.13 8.29 1.60
CA PHE A 184 3.35 7.25 2.30
C PHE A 184 2.91 7.74 3.68
N GLY A 185 3.84 8.23 4.51
CA GLY A 185 3.53 8.67 5.86
C GLY A 185 2.55 9.85 5.91
N TYR A 186 2.71 10.87 5.04
CA TYR A 186 1.74 11.98 4.99
C TYR A 186 0.39 11.61 4.39
N MET A 187 0.34 10.73 3.38
CA MET A 187 -0.92 10.23 2.84
C MET A 187 -1.72 9.49 3.93
N PHE A 188 -1.06 8.59 4.66
CA PHE A 188 -1.66 7.87 5.78
C PHE A 188 -2.05 8.79 6.94
N LEU A 189 -1.19 9.75 7.31
CA LEU A 189 -1.51 10.75 8.34
C LEU A 189 -2.74 11.58 7.96
N THR A 190 -2.81 12.04 6.71
CA THR A 190 -3.94 12.83 6.19
C THR A 190 -5.22 11.99 6.19
N GLY A 191 -5.17 10.76 5.71
CA GLY A 191 -6.34 9.86 5.71
C GLY A 191 -6.85 9.56 7.12
N VAL A 192 -5.97 9.27 8.08
CA VAL A 192 -6.36 9.07 9.49
C VAL A 192 -6.94 10.35 10.11
N ILE A 193 -6.38 11.53 9.83
CA ILE A 193 -6.97 12.80 10.30
C ILE A 193 -8.38 13.00 9.72
N VAL A 194 -8.59 12.71 8.43
CA VAL A 194 -9.93 12.76 7.82
C VAL A 194 -10.87 11.76 8.48
N GLN A 195 -10.44 10.52 8.71
CA GLN A 195 -11.25 9.49 9.37
C GLN A 195 -11.63 9.84 10.82
N ILE A 196 -10.79 10.60 11.54
CA ILE A 196 -11.08 11.09 12.90
C ILE A 196 -12.08 12.26 12.87
N LEU A 197 -11.91 13.20 11.94
CA LEU A 197 -12.76 14.39 11.81
C LEU A 197 -14.09 14.11 11.10
N PHE A 198 -14.13 13.10 10.26
CA PHE A 198 -15.26 12.71 9.42
C PHE A 198 -15.51 11.20 9.44
N PRO A 199 -15.83 10.64 10.64
CA PRO A 199 -16.04 9.21 10.82
C PRO A 199 -17.20 8.71 9.96
N CYS A 200 -16.95 7.64 9.20
CA CYS A 200 -17.93 6.98 8.35
C CYS A 200 -17.93 5.47 8.61
N ALA A 201 -19.12 4.88 8.69
CA ALA A 201 -19.26 3.44 8.81
C ALA A 201 -18.93 2.73 7.48
N ALA A 202 -18.40 1.52 7.58
CA ALA A 202 -18.07 0.63 6.45
C ALA A 202 -19.23 -0.35 6.16
N PRO A 203 -19.25 -1.05 5.00
CA PRO A 203 -20.36 -1.93 4.60
C PRO A 203 -20.70 -3.02 5.62
N TRP A 204 -19.72 -3.54 6.38
CA TRP A 204 -19.99 -4.51 7.46
C TRP A 204 -20.97 -3.97 8.51
N TYR A 205 -20.97 -2.65 8.78
CA TYR A 205 -21.86 -2.04 9.75
C TYR A 205 -23.30 -2.03 9.22
N GLU A 206 -23.50 -1.61 7.96
CA GLU A 206 -24.80 -1.61 7.28
C GLU A 206 -25.39 -3.04 7.24
N LEU A 207 -24.56 -4.05 6.97
CA LEU A 207 -24.99 -5.46 6.94
C LEU A 207 -25.43 -6.00 8.31
N ILE A 208 -24.84 -5.53 9.42
CA ILE A 208 -25.20 -5.98 10.77
C ILE A 208 -26.36 -5.14 11.34
N TYR A 209 -26.27 -3.82 11.24
CA TYR A 209 -27.06 -2.84 12.00
C TYR A 209 -27.99 -1.99 11.12
N GLY A 210 -27.93 -2.12 9.80
CA GLY A 210 -28.60 -1.22 8.86
C GLY A 210 -28.10 0.21 9.00
N LEU A 211 -28.99 1.18 8.77
CA LEU A 211 -28.72 2.60 8.94
C LEU A 211 -29.02 3.11 10.37
N THR A 212 -28.95 2.24 11.38
CA THR A 212 -29.15 2.67 12.77
C THR A 212 -27.98 3.54 13.25
N PRO A 213 -28.24 4.65 13.98
CA PRO A 213 -27.19 5.57 14.42
C PRO A 213 -26.07 4.86 15.19
N ALA A 214 -24.84 5.03 14.70
CA ALA A 214 -23.65 4.44 15.29
C ALA A 214 -23.20 5.19 16.55
N ASN A 215 -22.56 4.46 17.46
CA ASN A 215 -21.91 4.99 18.65
C ASN A 215 -20.55 4.30 18.87
N TYR A 216 -19.68 4.94 19.65
CA TYR A 216 -18.30 4.47 19.88
C TYR A 216 -18.18 3.28 20.86
N GLY A 217 -19.30 2.75 21.39
CA GLY A 217 -19.32 1.46 22.08
C GLY A 217 -19.30 0.26 21.11
N VAL A 218 -19.61 0.47 19.83
CA VAL A 218 -19.56 -0.60 18.81
C VAL A 218 -18.11 -0.97 18.52
N ARG A 219 -17.78 -2.25 18.72
CA ARG A 219 -16.46 -2.81 18.39
C ARG A 219 -16.30 -2.99 16.87
N GLY A 220 -15.05 -2.93 16.40
CA GLY A 220 -14.73 -3.23 14.99
C GLY A 220 -15.05 -4.68 14.64
N SER A 221 -15.48 -4.91 13.40
CA SER A 221 -15.83 -6.22 12.86
C SER A 221 -14.79 -6.67 11.82
N PRO A 222 -14.44 -7.97 11.74
CA PRO A 222 -13.65 -8.52 10.64
C PRO A 222 -14.40 -8.56 9.30
N GLY A 223 -15.69 -8.20 9.27
CA GLY A 223 -16.47 -8.19 8.02
C GLY A 223 -16.40 -9.53 7.28
N GLY A 224 -16.10 -9.49 5.98
CA GLY A 224 -15.91 -10.69 5.16
C GLY A 224 -14.70 -11.57 5.56
N LEU A 225 -13.68 -11.02 6.25
CA LEU A 225 -12.51 -11.79 6.69
C LEU A 225 -12.85 -12.85 7.75
N ILE A 226 -14.04 -12.81 8.36
CA ILE A 226 -14.51 -13.90 9.24
C ILE A 226 -14.58 -15.26 8.50
N ARG A 227 -14.72 -15.24 7.16
CA ARG A 227 -14.64 -16.46 6.33
C ARG A 227 -13.23 -17.04 6.30
N ILE A 228 -12.19 -16.19 6.38
CA ILE A 228 -10.78 -16.62 6.47
C ILE A 228 -10.46 -17.20 7.85
N ASP A 229 -10.88 -16.50 8.91
CA ASP A 229 -10.81 -17.03 10.29
C ASP A 229 -11.49 -18.42 10.35
N SER A 230 -12.68 -18.56 9.76
CA SER A 230 -13.42 -19.83 9.69
C SER A 230 -12.70 -20.91 8.87
N LEU A 231 -12.12 -20.54 7.72
CA LEU A 231 -11.44 -21.46 6.78
C LEU A 231 -10.15 -22.05 7.36
N PHE A 232 -9.42 -21.29 8.17
CA PHE A 232 -8.19 -21.73 8.82
C PHE A 232 -8.39 -22.13 10.30
N HIS A 233 -9.61 -22.06 10.82
CA HIS A 233 -9.96 -22.29 12.23
C HIS A 233 -9.14 -21.41 13.20
N THR A 234 -9.00 -20.12 12.85
CA THR A 234 -8.34 -19.10 13.67
C THR A 234 -9.31 -17.99 14.07
N HIS A 235 -8.84 -17.07 14.92
CA HIS A 235 -9.59 -15.87 15.34
C HIS A 235 -8.76 -14.60 15.09
N GLY A 236 -7.89 -14.65 14.08
CA GLY A 236 -6.86 -13.63 13.86
C GLY A 236 -7.46 -12.28 13.48
N TYR A 237 -8.34 -12.27 12.48
CA TYR A 237 -8.99 -11.04 12.04
C TYR A 237 -10.07 -10.59 13.02
N THR A 238 -10.83 -11.51 13.61
CA THR A 238 -11.79 -11.21 14.68
C THR A 238 -11.11 -10.47 15.84
N THR A 239 -9.92 -10.91 16.25
CA THR A 239 -9.14 -10.25 17.32
C THR A 239 -8.53 -8.92 16.85
N ALA A 240 -8.00 -8.85 15.63
CA ALA A 240 -7.36 -7.63 15.11
C ALA A 240 -8.38 -6.49 14.94
N PHE A 241 -9.50 -6.74 14.25
CA PHE A 241 -10.53 -5.74 14.00
C PHE A 241 -11.32 -5.39 15.27
N GLY A 242 -11.59 -6.37 16.14
CA GLY A 242 -12.26 -6.16 17.44
C GLY A 242 -11.47 -5.31 18.44
N ASN A 243 -10.19 -5.02 18.16
CA ASN A 243 -9.31 -4.14 18.91
C ASN A 243 -8.81 -2.92 18.10
N SER A 244 -9.39 -2.64 16.92
CA SER A 244 -9.03 -1.45 16.15
C SER A 244 -9.36 -0.17 16.93
N PRO A 245 -8.42 0.79 17.06
CA PRO A 245 -8.70 2.07 17.71
C PRO A 245 -9.56 3.00 16.84
N LEU A 246 -9.82 2.64 15.57
CA LEU A 246 -10.53 3.46 14.58
C LEU A 246 -11.58 2.61 13.86
N VAL A 247 -12.75 2.45 14.48
CA VAL A 247 -13.85 1.58 13.99
C VAL A 247 -14.57 2.21 12.79
N PHE A 248 -14.83 3.52 12.83
CA PHE A 248 -15.57 4.25 11.80
C PHE A 248 -14.64 5.00 10.83
N GLY A 249 -13.55 4.35 10.43
CA GLY A 249 -12.53 4.90 9.54
C GLY A 249 -12.70 4.52 8.07
N ALA A 250 -13.92 4.43 7.54
CA ALA A 250 -14.13 3.98 6.15
C ALA A 250 -13.58 4.96 5.11
N PHE A 251 -13.88 6.26 5.27
CA PHE A 251 -13.52 7.31 4.29
C PHE A 251 -12.34 8.18 4.74
N PRO A 252 -11.33 8.40 3.87
CA PRO A 252 -11.05 7.69 2.61
C PRO A 252 -10.46 6.30 2.88
N SER A 253 -10.52 5.40 1.89
CA SER A 253 -9.91 4.07 2.03
C SER A 253 -8.38 4.15 2.00
N LEU A 254 -7.75 3.92 3.15
CA LEU A 254 -6.28 3.84 3.23
C LEU A 254 -5.72 2.59 2.53
N HIS A 255 -6.53 1.54 2.37
CA HIS A 255 -6.16 0.35 1.62
C HIS A 255 -6.02 0.64 0.12
N SER A 256 -7.02 1.30 -0.48
CA SER A 256 -6.89 1.73 -1.87
C SER A 256 -5.79 2.76 -2.03
N GLY A 257 -5.69 3.75 -1.13
CA GLY A 257 -4.63 4.75 -1.16
C GLY A 257 -3.22 4.16 -1.13
N ALA A 258 -2.97 3.17 -0.26
CA ALA A 258 -1.71 2.43 -0.24
C ALA A 258 -1.44 1.76 -1.60
N ALA A 259 -2.38 0.96 -2.11
CA ALA A 259 -2.23 0.24 -3.37
C ALA A 259 -2.06 1.18 -4.59
N THR A 260 -2.73 2.33 -4.59
CA THR A 260 -2.54 3.36 -5.63
C THR A 260 -1.15 3.98 -5.54
N LEU A 261 -0.68 4.32 -4.33
CA LEU A 261 0.64 4.92 -4.13
C LEU A 261 1.76 3.92 -4.46
N GLU A 262 1.58 2.66 -4.10
CA GLU A 262 2.42 1.52 -4.52
C GLU A 262 2.45 1.43 -6.05
N ALA A 263 1.29 1.41 -6.72
CA ALA A 263 1.21 1.32 -8.18
C ALA A 263 1.84 2.51 -8.89
N LEU A 264 1.59 3.74 -8.46
CA LEU A 264 2.21 4.96 -9.01
C LEU A 264 3.73 4.94 -8.82
N SER A 265 4.21 4.64 -7.60
CA SER A 265 5.64 4.63 -7.29
C SER A 265 6.38 3.51 -8.03
N VAL A 266 5.84 2.31 -8.04
CA VAL A 266 6.43 1.16 -8.75
C VAL A 266 6.40 1.36 -10.27
N SER A 267 5.32 1.93 -10.83
CA SER A 267 5.29 2.26 -12.27
C SER A 267 6.32 3.35 -12.63
N HIS A 268 6.51 4.35 -11.77
CA HIS A 268 7.45 5.45 -12.00
C HIS A 268 8.93 5.03 -11.87
N PHE A 269 9.26 4.26 -10.82
CA PHE A 269 10.63 3.83 -10.56
C PHE A 269 10.98 2.50 -11.27
N PHE A 270 10.02 1.66 -11.62
CA PHE A 270 10.21 0.34 -12.25
C PHE A 270 9.19 0.09 -13.38
N PRO A 271 9.20 0.87 -14.47
CA PRO A 271 8.13 0.90 -15.48
C PRO A 271 7.79 -0.45 -16.14
N HIS A 272 8.75 -1.39 -16.22
CA HIS A 272 8.51 -2.74 -16.72
C HIS A 272 7.53 -3.58 -15.85
N THR A 273 7.26 -3.15 -14.61
CA THR A 273 6.32 -3.82 -13.69
C THR A 273 4.91 -3.20 -13.66
N THR A 274 4.68 -2.11 -14.40
CA THR A 274 3.43 -1.32 -14.41
C THR A 274 2.17 -2.19 -14.50
N ARG A 275 2.08 -3.10 -15.48
CA ARG A 275 0.90 -3.97 -15.66
C ARG A 275 0.59 -4.84 -14.44
N TRP A 276 1.62 -5.32 -13.75
CA TRP A 276 1.48 -6.22 -12.62
C TRP A 276 1.07 -5.50 -11.33
N VAL A 277 1.63 -4.31 -11.08
CA VAL A 277 1.29 -3.54 -9.88
C VAL A 277 -0.12 -2.92 -9.97
N TRP A 278 -0.55 -2.51 -11.18
CA TRP A 278 -1.94 -2.07 -11.40
C TRP A 278 -2.94 -3.22 -11.33
N ALA A 279 -2.57 -4.43 -11.80
CA ALA A 279 -3.40 -5.63 -11.58
C ALA A 279 -3.57 -5.94 -10.08
N TYR A 280 -2.48 -5.89 -9.30
CA TYR A 280 -2.54 -6.03 -7.85
C TYR A 280 -3.44 -4.95 -7.20
N ALA A 281 -3.30 -3.68 -7.60
CA ALA A 281 -4.13 -2.60 -7.05
C ALA A 281 -5.61 -2.79 -7.37
N GLY A 282 -5.95 -3.20 -8.59
CA GLY A 282 -7.33 -3.52 -8.99
C GLY A 282 -7.93 -4.69 -8.19
N ILE A 283 -7.16 -5.76 -7.97
CA ILE A 283 -7.59 -6.89 -7.14
C ILE A 283 -7.77 -6.43 -5.67
N LEU A 284 -6.88 -5.59 -5.15
CA LEU A 284 -6.99 -5.08 -3.78
C LEU A 284 -8.21 -4.17 -3.60
N TYR A 285 -8.51 -3.28 -4.55
CA TYR A 285 -9.74 -2.47 -4.54
C TYR A 285 -10.97 -3.38 -4.48
N TRP A 286 -11.07 -4.37 -5.37
CA TRP A 286 -12.16 -5.36 -5.34
C TRP A 286 -12.22 -6.10 -4.00
N ALA A 287 -11.07 -6.54 -3.48
CA ALA A 287 -10.98 -7.29 -2.23
C ALA A 287 -11.50 -6.49 -1.03
N THR A 288 -11.25 -5.17 -0.95
CA THR A 288 -11.76 -4.33 0.15
C THR A 288 -13.29 -4.25 0.18
N MET A 289 -13.93 -4.18 -0.99
CA MET A 289 -15.41 -4.19 -1.12
C MET A 289 -15.98 -5.60 -0.88
N TYR A 290 -15.38 -6.62 -1.51
CA TYR A 290 -15.76 -8.04 -1.36
C TYR A 290 -15.62 -8.54 0.09
N MET A 291 -14.68 -8.00 0.85
CA MET A 291 -14.50 -8.25 2.28
C MET A 291 -15.29 -7.29 3.17
N THR A 292 -16.23 -6.50 2.64
CA THR A 292 -17.17 -5.61 3.37
C THR A 292 -16.52 -4.47 4.17
N HIS A 293 -15.31 -4.02 3.84
CA HIS A 293 -14.60 -2.99 4.61
C HIS A 293 -14.68 -1.58 4.01
N HIS A 294 -15.03 -1.47 2.73
CA HIS A 294 -14.97 -0.22 1.98
C HIS A 294 -16.10 -0.15 0.93
N TYR A 295 -16.65 1.04 0.75
CA TYR A 295 -17.55 1.40 -0.34
C TYR A 295 -16.73 1.85 -1.56
N LEU A 296 -17.25 1.75 -2.78
CA LEU A 296 -16.51 2.17 -3.98
C LEU A 296 -16.14 3.66 -3.92
N ILE A 297 -17.00 4.50 -3.33
CA ILE A 297 -16.74 5.93 -3.19
C ILE A 297 -15.54 6.24 -2.27
N ASP A 298 -15.33 5.44 -1.21
CA ASP A 298 -14.18 5.62 -0.32
C ASP A 298 -12.90 5.00 -0.89
N VAL A 299 -13.01 3.93 -1.68
CA VAL A 299 -11.93 3.39 -2.53
C VAL A 299 -11.44 4.45 -3.52
N VAL A 300 -12.35 5.13 -4.23
CA VAL A 300 -12.00 6.25 -5.13
C VAL A 300 -11.38 7.41 -4.35
N GLY A 301 -11.95 7.79 -3.20
CA GLY A 301 -11.40 8.84 -2.33
C GLY A 301 -9.95 8.57 -1.89
N GLY A 302 -9.63 7.32 -1.54
CA GLY A 302 -8.27 6.89 -1.21
C GLY A 302 -7.31 6.96 -2.39
N ALA A 303 -7.75 6.54 -3.57
CA ALA A 303 -6.95 6.62 -4.80
C ALA A 303 -6.67 8.09 -5.23
N CYS A 304 -7.67 8.97 -5.09
CA CYS A 304 -7.49 10.40 -5.30
C CYS A 304 -6.47 11.00 -4.30
N LEU A 305 -6.60 10.71 -3.00
CA LEU A 305 -5.65 11.17 -1.98
C LEU A 305 -4.21 10.72 -2.28
N ALA A 306 -4.02 9.44 -2.63
CA ALA A 306 -2.73 8.89 -3.01
C ALA A 306 -2.13 9.58 -4.24
N THR A 307 -2.94 9.80 -5.28
CA THR A 307 -2.54 10.49 -6.51
C THR A 307 -2.13 11.94 -6.24
N THR A 308 -2.92 12.65 -5.43
CA THR A 308 -2.61 14.01 -4.99
C THR A 308 -1.31 14.06 -4.19
N CYS A 309 -1.12 13.21 -3.18
CA CYS A 309 0.13 13.15 -2.40
C CYS A 309 1.34 12.79 -3.27
N PHE A 310 1.19 11.85 -4.21
CA PHE A 310 2.26 11.44 -5.13
C PHE A 310 2.78 12.63 -5.95
N PHE A 311 1.90 13.36 -6.63
CA PHE A 311 2.31 14.51 -7.46
C PHE A 311 2.71 15.74 -6.64
N LEU A 312 2.04 16.04 -5.51
CA LEU A 312 2.40 17.19 -4.67
C LEU A 312 3.76 17.04 -3.99
N PHE A 313 4.16 15.82 -3.64
CA PHE A 313 5.43 15.58 -2.95
C PHE A 313 6.56 15.09 -3.87
N MET A 314 6.31 14.87 -5.17
CA MET A 314 7.34 14.42 -6.11
C MET A 314 8.39 15.53 -6.31
N PRO A 315 9.65 15.30 -5.90
CA PRO A 315 10.71 16.29 -6.07
C PRO A 315 11.09 16.40 -7.56
N GLU A 316 11.46 17.61 -8.01
CA GLU A 316 11.78 17.90 -9.43
C GLU A 316 12.85 16.95 -9.98
N GLU A 317 13.85 16.62 -9.15
CA GLU A 317 14.98 15.77 -9.51
C GLU A 317 14.57 14.32 -9.80
N LEU A 318 13.36 13.89 -9.42
CA LEU A 318 12.84 12.54 -9.70
C LEU A 318 11.74 12.52 -10.77
N LYS A 319 11.30 13.66 -11.33
CA LYS A 319 10.21 13.69 -12.31
C LYS A 319 10.56 13.05 -13.65
N SER A 320 11.81 13.17 -14.09
CA SER A 320 12.22 12.56 -15.36
C SER A 320 12.38 11.04 -15.21
N THR A 321 11.91 10.28 -16.19
CA THR A 321 12.11 8.82 -16.26
C THR A 321 13.60 8.45 -16.16
N ALA A 322 14.47 9.30 -16.69
CA ALA A 322 15.91 9.13 -16.63
C ALA A 322 16.46 9.15 -15.21
N ALA A 323 16.05 10.13 -14.40
CA ALA A 323 16.44 10.21 -13.00
C ALA A 323 15.73 9.16 -12.13
N ALA A 324 14.43 8.96 -12.34
CA ALA A 324 13.62 7.98 -11.63
C ALA A 324 14.15 6.55 -11.78
N THR A 325 14.67 6.17 -12.95
CA THR A 325 15.19 4.81 -13.20
C THR A 325 16.69 4.65 -12.96
N SER A 326 17.39 5.72 -12.55
CA SER A 326 18.84 5.71 -12.33
C SER A 326 19.28 4.79 -11.16
N PRO A 327 20.51 4.25 -11.19
CA PRO A 327 21.01 3.41 -10.11
C PRO A 327 21.36 4.21 -8.84
N PRO A 328 21.47 3.56 -7.67
CA PRO A 328 21.90 4.20 -6.43
C PRO A 328 23.25 4.91 -6.59
N GLY A 329 23.44 6.03 -5.88
CA GLY A 329 24.68 6.82 -5.94
C GLY A 329 24.78 7.78 -7.14
N THR A 330 23.79 7.79 -8.04
CA THR A 330 23.71 8.75 -9.14
C THR A 330 23.58 10.18 -8.60
N ASN A 331 24.43 11.09 -9.07
CA ASN A 331 24.30 12.52 -8.79
C ASN A 331 23.17 13.12 -9.66
N LEU A 332 21.98 13.20 -9.08
CA LEU A 332 20.77 13.65 -9.79
C LEU A 332 20.87 15.10 -10.28
N ALA A 333 21.55 16.00 -9.54
CA ALA A 333 21.74 17.39 -9.96
C ALA A 333 22.57 17.47 -11.25
N LEU A 334 23.66 16.69 -11.33
CA LEU A 334 24.48 16.61 -12.53
C LEU A 334 23.73 15.92 -13.70
N LEU A 335 22.92 14.90 -13.41
CA LEU A 335 22.06 14.26 -14.41
C LEU A 335 21.04 15.26 -14.99
N SER A 336 20.42 16.10 -14.16
CA SER A 336 19.49 17.14 -14.62
C SER A 336 20.16 18.23 -15.45
N SER A 337 21.38 18.68 -15.08
CA SER A 337 22.09 19.71 -15.85
C SER A 337 22.58 19.20 -17.20
N VAL A 338 22.97 17.93 -17.31
CA VAL A 338 23.38 17.32 -18.58
C VAL A 338 22.16 16.98 -19.44
N GLY A 339 21.08 16.46 -18.87
CA GLY A 339 19.83 16.19 -19.58
C GLY A 339 19.22 17.44 -20.22
N ALA A 340 19.28 18.59 -19.54
CA ALA A 340 18.86 19.87 -20.10
C ALA A 340 19.66 20.31 -21.35
N SER A 341 20.89 19.83 -21.52
CA SER A 341 21.73 20.15 -22.70
C SER A 341 21.43 19.29 -23.93
N GLN A 342 20.65 18.21 -23.80
CA GLN A 342 20.27 17.29 -24.89
C GLN A 342 18.78 17.38 -25.26
N ALA A 343 18.14 18.53 -25.04
CA ALA A 343 16.74 18.78 -25.38
C ALA A 343 16.47 18.92 -26.91
N ASN A 344 16.87 17.92 -27.70
CA ASN A 344 16.56 17.83 -29.13
C ASN A 344 15.96 16.46 -29.48
N GLY A 345 14.62 16.36 -29.38
CA GLY A 345 13.78 15.36 -30.04
C GLY A 345 13.72 13.96 -29.44
N ASN A 346 14.86 13.33 -29.12
CA ASN A 346 14.92 11.88 -28.88
C ASN A 346 15.08 11.53 -27.39
N ASN A 347 13.96 11.35 -26.68
CA ASN A 347 13.94 10.81 -25.31
C ASN A 347 14.32 9.32 -25.29
N LEU A 348 15.61 9.03 -25.39
CA LEU A 348 16.15 7.69 -25.13
C LEU A 348 16.03 7.37 -23.63
N PRO A 349 15.45 6.22 -23.24
CA PRO A 349 15.35 5.83 -21.83
C PRO A 349 16.75 5.64 -21.23
N ALA A 350 16.95 6.08 -19.98
CA ALA A 350 18.29 6.18 -19.38
C ALA A 350 19.06 4.87 -19.23
N TYR A 351 18.41 3.71 -19.38
CA TYR A 351 19.14 2.44 -19.49
C TYR A 351 20.10 2.42 -20.70
N ARG A 352 19.79 3.15 -21.79
CA ARG A 352 20.69 3.32 -22.95
C ARG A 352 21.81 4.34 -22.71
N LEU A 353 21.63 5.36 -21.85
CA LEU A 353 22.75 6.22 -21.42
C LEU A 353 23.67 5.52 -20.40
N GLY A 354 23.12 4.65 -19.56
CA GLY A 354 23.89 3.82 -18.63
C GLY A 354 24.79 2.77 -19.32
N ALA A 355 24.51 2.44 -20.59
CA ALA A 355 25.22 1.39 -21.34
C ALA A 355 26.71 1.68 -21.64
N GLN A 356 27.19 2.91 -21.39
CA GLN A 356 28.62 3.25 -21.49
C GLN A 356 29.41 3.09 -20.18
N ARG A 357 28.76 2.80 -19.04
CA ARG A 357 29.47 2.53 -17.78
C ARG A 357 29.60 1.04 -17.54
N SER A 358 30.78 0.62 -17.12
CA SER A 358 31.03 -0.77 -16.76
C SER A 358 30.21 -1.14 -15.52
N LYS A 359 29.86 -2.43 -15.38
CA LYS A 359 29.21 -2.94 -14.16
C LYS A 359 29.99 -2.64 -12.86
N TYR A 360 31.29 -2.40 -12.97
CA TYR A 360 32.17 -2.07 -11.85
C TYR A 360 31.94 -0.62 -11.37
N GLU A 361 31.74 0.32 -12.29
CA GLU A 361 31.39 1.71 -11.99
C GLU A 361 29.94 1.88 -11.54
N ILE A 362 29.02 1.03 -12.00
CA ILE A 362 27.59 1.09 -11.64
C ILE A 362 27.34 0.64 -10.18
N TYR A 363 28.15 -0.30 -9.69
CA TYR A 363 27.98 -0.91 -8.36
C TYR A 363 29.13 -0.62 -7.38
N ASP A 364 30.06 0.27 -7.75
CA ASP A 364 31.27 0.61 -6.98
C ASP A 364 32.08 -0.63 -6.55
N LEU A 365 32.32 -1.52 -7.53
CA LEU A 365 33.06 -2.76 -7.36
C LEU A 365 34.47 -2.61 -7.93
N GLU A 366 35.47 -3.23 -7.31
CA GLU A 366 36.81 -3.29 -7.90
C GLU A 366 36.77 -4.00 -9.27
N ALA A 367 37.26 -3.32 -10.30
CA ALA A 367 37.45 -3.92 -11.61
C ALA A 367 38.59 -4.97 -11.55
N PRO A 368 38.46 -6.14 -12.20
CA PRO A 368 39.52 -7.12 -12.29
C PRO A 368 40.79 -6.48 -12.85
N ARG A 369 41.91 -6.66 -12.15
CA ARG A 369 43.22 -6.26 -12.66
C ARG A 369 43.56 -7.09 -13.90
N ASP A 370 43.45 -6.48 -15.08
CA ASP A 370 43.95 -7.05 -16.31
C ASP A 370 45.46 -7.34 -16.16
N LYS A 371 45.83 -8.61 -16.32
CA LYS A 371 47.23 -9.01 -16.38
C LYS A 371 47.84 -8.49 -17.68
N GLN A 372 48.56 -7.36 -17.57
CA GLN A 372 49.43 -6.82 -18.62
C GLN A 372 50.20 -7.95 -19.32
N ARG A 373 49.97 -8.12 -20.62
CA ARG A 373 50.80 -8.95 -21.48
C ARG A 373 51.68 -8.05 -22.33
N ASN A 374 52.95 -7.94 -21.94
CA ASN A 374 53.99 -7.20 -22.68
C ASN A 374 54.12 -7.72 -24.12
N GLY A 375 54.36 -6.83 -25.09
CA GLY A 375 54.73 -7.25 -26.45
C GLY A 375 54.62 -6.17 -27.55
N SER A 376 55.69 -5.40 -27.74
CA SER A 376 56.17 -4.77 -28.99
C SER A 376 55.18 -4.18 -30.02
N SER A 377 55.43 -2.93 -30.40
CA SER A 377 54.86 -2.20 -31.54
C SER A 377 54.92 -2.94 -32.89
N ARG A 378 53.82 -2.93 -33.66
CA ARG A 378 53.89 -2.83 -35.13
C ARG A 378 52.65 -2.15 -35.73
N GLN A 379 52.89 -1.26 -36.67
CA GLN A 379 51.91 -0.51 -37.44
C GLN A 379 51.28 -1.43 -38.51
N GLY A 380 49.94 -1.46 -38.60
CA GLY A 380 49.21 -2.24 -39.60
C GLY A 380 47.70 -2.10 -39.43
N GLY A 381 47.00 -1.65 -40.48
CA GLY A 381 45.55 -1.48 -40.45
C GLY A 381 44.80 -2.81 -40.62
N GLY A 382 43.72 -2.99 -39.87
CA GLY A 382 42.81 -4.12 -40.02
C GLY A 382 41.57 -3.95 -39.15
N LYS A 383 40.37 -3.94 -39.75
CA LYS A 383 39.10 -3.98 -39.01
C LYS A 383 38.95 -5.37 -38.37
N GLY A 384 39.22 -5.48 -37.07
CA GLY A 384 38.96 -6.68 -36.27
C GLY A 384 37.84 -6.40 -35.26
N SER A 385 36.67 -7.02 -35.45
CA SER A 385 35.54 -6.89 -34.53
C SER A 385 35.79 -7.69 -33.24
N GLY A 386 36.17 -7.01 -32.17
CA GLY A 386 36.19 -7.56 -30.81
C GLY A 386 34.81 -7.49 -30.15
N ARG A 387 33.81 -8.17 -30.73
CA ARG A 387 32.44 -8.21 -30.19
C ARG A 387 32.47 -8.95 -28.84
N GLY A 388 32.31 -8.21 -27.74
CA GLY A 388 32.36 -8.77 -26.39
C GLY A 388 31.08 -9.54 -26.03
N ILE A 389 31.22 -10.59 -25.22
CA ILE A 389 30.22 -11.63 -24.84
C ILE A 389 28.96 -11.06 -24.09
N MET A 390 28.80 -9.74 -24.03
CA MET A 390 27.61 -9.06 -23.49
C MET A 390 26.83 -8.24 -24.53
N ALA A 391 27.35 -8.08 -25.76
CA ALA A 391 26.53 -7.64 -26.89
C ALA A 391 25.49 -8.73 -27.21
N ASP A 392 25.96 -9.99 -27.34
CA ASP A 392 25.11 -11.16 -27.57
C ASP A 392 24.01 -11.31 -26.49
N ALA A 393 24.28 -10.95 -25.23
CA ALA A 393 23.29 -11.08 -24.14
C ALA A 393 22.22 -9.97 -24.10
N ALA A 394 22.41 -8.88 -24.86
CA ALA A 394 21.39 -7.86 -25.11
C ALA A 394 20.64 -8.17 -26.42
N GLU A 395 21.36 -8.64 -27.43
CA GLU A 395 20.83 -9.07 -28.73
C GLU A 395 19.98 -10.36 -28.62
N GLU A 396 20.32 -11.28 -27.71
CA GLU A 396 19.50 -12.45 -27.32
C GLU A 396 18.22 -12.04 -26.55
N PHE A 397 18.23 -10.88 -25.90
CA PHE A 397 17.05 -10.33 -25.21
C PHE A 397 16.12 -9.57 -26.18
N GLU A 398 16.68 -8.88 -27.19
CA GLU A 398 15.92 -8.29 -28.31
C GLU A 398 15.38 -9.37 -29.28
N LEU A 399 16.12 -10.47 -29.53
CA LEU A 399 15.64 -11.58 -30.37
C LEU A 399 14.47 -12.35 -29.73
N ALA A 400 14.51 -12.56 -28.41
CA ALA A 400 13.40 -13.14 -27.67
C ALA A 400 12.15 -12.23 -27.63
N GLU A 401 12.29 -10.90 -27.84
CA GLU A 401 11.16 -10.01 -28.06
C GLU A 401 10.61 -10.06 -29.50
N SER A 402 11.38 -10.55 -30.47
CA SER A 402 10.95 -10.67 -31.89
C SER A 402 10.28 -12.01 -32.24
N GLU A 403 10.66 -13.12 -31.59
CA GLU A 403 10.05 -14.43 -31.85
C GLU A 403 8.60 -14.55 -31.32
N ASP A 404 8.19 -13.68 -30.38
CA ASP A 404 6.83 -13.61 -29.84
C ASP A 404 5.87 -12.75 -30.70
N ASP A 405 6.35 -12.03 -31.73
CA ASP A 405 5.56 -11.07 -32.54
C ASP A 405 5.37 -11.50 -34.03
N GLU A 406 6.17 -12.42 -34.56
CA GLU A 406 5.97 -12.96 -35.93
C GLU A 406 5.07 -14.22 -35.97
N GLY A 407 3.76 -13.98 -35.82
CA GLY A 407 2.70 -14.99 -35.73
C GLY A 407 1.73 -15.11 -36.92
N GLY A 408 2.15 -14.81 -38.14
CA GLY A 408 1.46 -15.22 -39.39
C GLY A 408 0.16 -14.49 -39.79
N MET A 409 0.18 -13.83 -40.96
CA MET A 409 -0.98 -13.18 -41.58
C MET A 409 -1.40 -13.90 -42.87
N ASP A 410 -2.67 -14.34 -42.93
CA ASP A 410 -3.44 -14.74 -44.13
C ASP A 410 -4.95 -14.82 -43.74
N GLY A 411 -5.96 -14.66 -44.60
CA GLY A 411 -5.93 -14.38 -46.04
C GLY A 411 -7.28 -14.15 -46.75
N ALA A 412 -8.43 -14.10 -46.06
CA ALA A 412 -9.76 -14.02 -46.69
C ALA A 412 -10.75 -13.12 -45.92
N GLY A 413 -11.51 -12.28 -46.64
CA GLY A 413 -12.49 -11.37 -46.05
C GLY A 413 -13.93 -11.87 -46.15
N ASP A 414 -14.84 -11.22 -45.40
CA ASP A 414 -16.07 -10.64 -45.94
C ASP A 414 -16.83 -9.82 -44.88
N GLU A 415 -17.53 -8.78 -45.36
CA GLU A 415 -18.62 -7.99 -44.74
C GLU A 415 -18.45 -7.30 -43.36
N GLU A 416 -18.37 -5.95 -43.41
CA GLU A 416 -18.71 -5.08 -42.27
C GLU A 416 -20.21 -5.16 -41.94
N GLN A 417 -20.57 -5.36 -40.67
CA GLN A 417 -21.93 -5.07 -40.17
C GLN A 417 -21.89 -4.21 -38.90
N ASP A 418 -22.19 -2.93 -39.08
CA ASP A 418 -22.40 -1.94 -38.02
C ASP A 418 -23.74 -2.21 -37.30
N ILE A 419 -23.70 -2.34 -35.97
CA ILE A 419 -24.88 -2.47 -35.10
C ILE A 419 -24.86 -1.43 -33.97
N GLY A 420 -24.92 -0.15 -34.34
CA GLY A 420 -25.25 0.94 -33.43
C GLY A 420 -26.58 0.74 -32.69
N TYR A 421 -26.52 0.69 -31.35
CA TYR A 421 -27.70 0.54 -30.49
C TYR A 421 -28.60 1.78 -30.55
N ARG A 422 -29.89 1.58 -30.89
CA ARG A 422 -30.88 2.64 -31.12
C ARG A 422 -31.91 2.68 -29.97
N PRO A 423 -32.15 3.82 -29.30
CA PRO A 423 -33.09 3.89 -28.18
C PRO A 423 -34.56 3.78 -28.66
N PRO A 424 -35.45 3.10 -27.92
CA PRO A 424 -36.84 2.93 -28.32
C PRO A 424 -37.66 4.22 -28.18
N ALA A 425 -38.38 4.57 -29.24
CA ALA A 425 -39.21 5.77 -29.28
C ALA A 425 -40.52 5.63 -28.48
N ARG A 426 -40.94 6.73 -27.84
CA ARG A 426 -42.25 6.85 -27.19
C ARG A 426 -43.38 6.67 -28.22
N LYS A 427 -44.40 5.87 -27.88
CA LYS A 427 -45.76 6.00 -28.46
C LYS A 427 -46.75 6.34 -27.34
N ALA A 428 -47.48 7.43 -27.52
CA ALA A 428 -48.58 7.83 -26.65
C ALA A 428 -49.92 7.42 -27.29
N GLY A 429 -50.87 6.95 -26.48
CA GLY A 429 -52.24 6.72 -26.94
C GLY A 429 -53.10 5.88 -25.99
N GLY A 430 -54.23 6.45 -25.53
CA GLY A 430 -55.37 5.69 -25.00
C GLY A 430 -55.47 5.51 -23.48
N LYS A 431 -56.44 6.17 -22.84
CA LYS A 431 -56.86 5.93 -21.45
C LYS A 431 -57.97 4.87 -21.39
N LYS A 432 -57.95 3.99 -20.36
CA LYS A 432 -58.98 3.82 -19.31
C LYS A 432 -58.92 2.43 -18.65
N GLY A 433 -59.07 2.37 -17.32
CA GLY A 433 -59.78 1.26 -16.65
C GLY A 433 -59.06 0.51 -15.53
N ALA A 434 -59.61 0.66 -14.32
CA ALA A 434 -59.64 -0.29 -13.18
C ALA A 434 -58.35 -0.66 -12.42
N GLU A 435 -58.49 -0.66 -11.09
CA GLU A 435 -57.57 -1.25 -10.11
C GLU A 435 -57.62 -2.78 -10.15
N GLN A 436 -56.47 -3.43 -9.91
CA GLN A 436 -56.46 -4.66 -9.12
C GLN A 436 -55.10 -4.87 -8.45
N THR A 437 -55.12 -4.97 -7.12
CA THR A 437 -53.98 -5.38 -6.31
C THR A 437 -53.61 -6.83 -6.58
N SER A 438 -52.36 -7.10 -6.94
CA SER A 438 -51.80 -8.46 -6.92
C SER A 438 -50.44 -8.46 -6.24
N ALA A 439 -50.33 -9.23 -5.15
CA ALA A 439 -49.08 -9.46 -4.47
C ALA A 439 -48.25 -10.48 -5.27
N THR A 440 -47.08 -10.06 -5.76
CA THR A 440 -46.12 -10.97 -6.39
C THR A 440 -45.09 -11.43 -5.37
N THR A 441 -45.11 -12.74 -5.08
CA THR A 441 -44.13 -13.43 -4.25
C THR A 441 -42.73 -13.31 -4.84
N ALA A 442 -41.86 -12.51 -4.21
CA ALA A 442 -40.46 -12.41 -4.58
C ALA A 442 -39.69 -13.70 -4.23
N ASN A 443 -38.77 -14.08 -5.13
CA ASN A 443 -38.08 -15.37 -5.08
C ASN A 443 -37.09 -15.46 -3.91
N GLY A 444 -37.37 -16.32 -2.93
CA GLY A 444 -36.77 -16.30 -1.58
C GLY A 444 -35.30 -16.70 -1.41
N ASN A 445 -34.52 -16.81 -2.49
CA ASN A 445 -33.11 -17.24 -2.41
C ASN A 445 -32.13 -16.10 -2.08
N GLY A 446 -32.42 -14.85 -2.46
CA GLY A 446 -31.52 -13.70 -2.19
C GLY A 446 -31.34 -13.43 -0.70
N HIS A 447 -32.44 -13.38 0.07
CA HIS A 447 -32.40 -13.08 1.50
C HIS A 447 -31.69 -14.15 2.35
N ARG A 448 -31.61 -15.41 1.87
CA ARG A 448 -30.96 -16.50 2.59
C ARG A 448 -29.44 -16.36 2.68
N HIS A 449 -28.80 -15.80 1.64
CA HIS A 449 -27.35 -15.69 1.58
C HIS A 449 -26.83 -14.47 2.35
N THR A 450 -27.47 -13.31 2.23
CA THR A 450 -27.14 -12.14 3.07
C THR A 450 -27.39 -12.45 4.55
N ALA A 451 -28.43 -13.22 4.89
CA ALA A 451 -28.67 -13.68 6.25
C ALA A 451 -27.62 -14.67 6.77
N SER A 452 -26.99 -15.50 5.93
CA SER A 452 -25.91 -16.40 6.39
C SER A 452 -24.62 -15.63 6.68
N ILE A 453 -24.28 -14.63 5.87
CA ILE A 453 -23.15 -13.71 6.10
C ILE A 453 -23.40 -12.86 7.34
N ALA A 454 -24.57 -12.23 7.47
CA ALA A 454 -24.92 -11.49 8.67
C ALA A 454 -24.92 -12.39 9.94
N ARG A 455 -25.31 -13.66 9.82
CA ARG A 455 -25.23 -14.64 10.93
C ARG A 455 -23.79 -15.03 11.27
N LEU A 456 -22.91 -15.22 10.28
CA LEU A 456 -21.48 -15.44 10.51
C LEU A 456 -20.88 -14.25 11.26
N ILE A 457 -21.10 -13.03 10.76
CA ILE A 457 -20.56 -11.79 11.33
C ILE A 457 -21.14 -11.48 12.72
N ARG A 458 -22.42 -11.76 12.98
CA ARG A 458 -23.07 -11.54 14.30
C ARG A 458 -22.67 -12.55 15.38
N GLY A 459 -22.08 -13.69 15.03
CA GLY A 459 -21.75 -14.76 15.97
C GLY A 459 -22.99 -15.41 16.64
N PRO A 460 -22.78 -16.33 17.61
CA PRO A 460 -23.88 -17.01 18.31
C PRO A 460 -24.61 -16.15 19.33
N ASP A 461 -23.93 -15.14 19.91
CA ASP A 461 -24.35 -14.51 21.17
C ASP A 461 -25.21 -13.25 21.02
N ALA A 462 -25.43 -12.77 19.78
CA ALA A 462 -26.21 -11.56 19.48
C ALA A 462 -27.74 -11.68 19.68
N GLY A 463 -28.20 -12.68 20.45
CA GLY A 463 -29.61 -12.96 20.72
C GLY A 463 -30.13 -12.49 22.09
N GLY A 464 -29.25 -12.02 22.98
CA GLY A 464 -29.61 -11.50 24.29
C GLY A 464 -29.66 -9.97 24.33
N SER A 465 -30.65 -9.41 25.02
CA SER A 465 -30.65 -7.98 25.40
C SER A 465 -29.53 -7.73 26.40
N VAL A 466 -28.41 -7.15 25.96
CA VAL A 466 -27.30 -6.80 26.85
C VAL A 466 -27.47 -5.36 27.32
N ASP A 467 -27.86 -5.22 28.58
CA ASP A 467 -27.77 -3.96 29.33
C ASP A 467 -26.28 -3.68 29.61
N HIS A 468 -25.72 -2.67 28.94
CA HIS A 468 -24.30 -2.33 29.04
C HIS A 468 -24.08 -1.24 30.08
N GLY A 469 -23.94 -1.68 31.34
CA GLY A 469 -23.34 -0.86 32.39
C GLY A 469 -21.90 -0.43 32.05
N GLU A 470 -21.48 0.67 32.65
CA GLU A 470 -20.21 1.37 32.37
C GLU A 470 -18.97 0.50 32.68
N GLU A 471 -18.40 -0.17 31.68
CA GLU A 471 -17.03 -0.69 31.74
C GLU A 471 -16.13 0.02 30.73
N GLY A 472 -15.33 0.95 31.24
CA GLY A 472 -14.33 1.67 30.46
C GLY A 472 -13.19 0.79 29.94
N TRP A 473 -12.56 1.28 28.87
CA TRP A 473 -11.34 0.79 28.22
C TRP A 473 -10.38 -0.01 29.14
N ARG A 474 -10.33 -1.33 28.98
CA ARG A 474 -9.34 -2.21 29.64
C ARG A 474 -8.08 -2.34 28.77
N SER A 475 -6.91 -2.17 29.38
CA SER A 475 -5.62 -2.06 28.69
C SER A 475 -5.14 -3.38 28.02
N PRO A 476 -4.49 -3.37 26.84
CA PRO A 476 -4.17 -4.61 26.10
C PRO A 476 -3.08 -5.53 26.68
N MET A 477 -2.40 -5.14 27.77
CA MET A 477 -1.17 -5.81 28.25
C MET A 477 -1.40 -7.08 29.12
N SER A 478 -2.39 -7.91 28.79
CA SER A 478 -2.58 -9.23 29.43
C SER A 478 -2.71 -10.41 28.45
N ALA A 479 -2.79 -10.16 27.14
CA ALA A 479 -2.76 -11.20 26.12
C ALA A 479 -1.33 -11.73 25.88
N GLY A 480 -0.79 -12.46 26.86
CA GLY A 480 0.44 -13.22 26.69
C GLY A 480 0.27 -14.34 25.65
N PHE A 481 1.34 -14.67 24.91
CA PHE A 481 1.37 -15.81 24.00
C PHE A 481 1.08 -17.11 24.76
N VAL A 482 -0.12 -17.68 24.60
CA VAL A 482 -0.47 -19.00 25.12
C VAL A 482 0.00 -20.05 24.12
N PHE A 483 1.10 -20.73 24.44
CA PHE A 483 1.50 -21.93 23.70
C PHE A 483 0.51 -23.08 23.96
N PRO A 484 0.14 -23.90 22.96
CA PRO A 484 -0.75 -25.03 23.17
C PRO A 484 -0.14 -26.05 24.15
N GLN A 485 -0.81 -26.31 25.26
CA GLN A 485 -0.43 -27.44 26.13
C GLN A 485 -0.74 -28.76 25.42
N ARG A 486 0.27 -29.64 25.30
CA ARG A 486 0.08 -31.01 24.83
C ARG A 486 -0.81 -31.78 25.83
N SER A 487 -1.83 -32.48 25.33
CA SER A 487 -2.69 -33.35 26.13
C SER A 487 -1.92 -34.61 26.59
N GLY A 488 -1.30 -34.52 27.77
CA GLY A 488 -0.79 -35.70 28.47
C GLY A 488 -1.93 -36.46 29.15
N LYS A 489 -2.19 -37.70 28.72
CA LYS A 489 -3.10 -38.62 29.43
C LYS A 489 -2.50 -38.97 30.79
N GLY A 490 -3.00 -38.37 31.87
CA GLY A 490 -2.76 -38.85 33.23
C GLY A 490 -3.58 -40.12 33.48
N LYS A 491 -2.93 -41.17 33.99
CA LYS A 491 -3.63 -42.34 34.56
C LYS A 491 -4.05 -42.00 35.98
N GLU A 492 -5.28 -42.35 36.33
CA GLU A 492 -5.69 -42.47 37.73
C GLU A 492 -4.87 -43.56 38.44
N VAL A 493 -4.44 -43.25 39.67
CA VAL A 493 -4.12 -44.24 40.71
C VAL A 493 -4.62 -43.64 42.02
N ASP A 494 -5.87 -43.96 42.36
CA ASP A 494 -6.37 -43.77 43.72
C ASP A 494 -5.92 -44.91 44.65
N LYS A 495 -6.06 -44.67 45.95
CA LYS A 495 -5.79 -45.63 47.02
C LYS A 495 -6.96 -46.59 47.28
#